data_AF-A0A852T5L0-F1
#
_entry.id   AF-A0A852T5L0-F1
#
_cell.length_a   1.000
_cell.length_b   1.000
_cell.length_c   1.000
_cell.angle_alpha   90.00
_cell.angle_beta   90.00
_cell.angle_gamma   90.00
#
_symmetry.space_group_name_H-M   'P 1'
#
loop_
_entity.id
_entity.type
_entity.pdbx_description
1 polymer ?
#
loop_
_entity_poly.entity_id
_entity_poly.type
_entity_poly.pdbx_seq_one_letter_code
_entity_poly.pdbx_strand_id
1 'polypeptide(L)' 'MAYCPRCRHRMQRRRNPYYGVGLAVHPYTNNCLECGYVEFIREQASVVETKLPDGPARHTPWWKGFFKHPKP' A
#
# COMPACT_ATOMS: atom_id res chain seq x y z
N MET A 1 -13.23 16.45 -6.61
CA MET A 1 -14.56 15.81 -6.70
C MET A 1 -14.55 14.88 -7.90
N ALA A 2 -15.01 13.62 -7.77
CA ALA A 2 -15.05 12.66 -8.87
C ALA A 2 -16.48 12.51 -9.45
N TYR A 3 -16.56 12.29 -10.77
CA TYR A 3 -17.80 12.05 -11.50
C TYR A 3 -17.80 10.64 -12.08
N CYS A 4 -18.97 10.01 -12.12
CA CYS A 4 -19.10 8.65 -12.61
C CYS A 4 -18.82 8.59 -14.13
N PRO A 5 -17.89 7.74 -14.59
CA PRO A 5 -17.59 7.59 -16.01
C PRO A 5 -18.75 6.97 -16.82
N ARG A 6 -19.73 6.34 -16.14
CA ARG A 6 -20.89 5.71 -16.80
C ARG A 6 -22.08 6.64 -16.95
N CYS A 7 -22.53 7.26 -15.85
CA CYS A 7 -23.76 8.05 -15.83
C CYS A 7 -23.55 9.55 -15.57
N ARG A 8 -22.29 10.00 -15.46
CA ARG A 8 -21.87 11.40 -15.19
C ARG A 8 -22.41 12.03 -13.91
N HIS A 9 -23.08 11.28 -13.04
CA HIS A 9 -23.48 11.76 -11.73
C HIS A 9 -22.30 11.87 -10.77
N ARG A 10 -22.45 12.76 -9.79
CA ARG A 10 -21.44 12.97 -8.76
C ARG A 10 -21.27 11.72 -7.89
N MET A 11 -20.03 11.32 -7.66
CA MET A 11 -19.73 10.16 -6.81
C MET A 11 -19.48 10.58 -5.36
N GLN A 12 -19.75 9.66 -4.43
CA GLN A 12 -19.48 9.83 -3.01
C GLN A 12 -18.23 9.04 -2.62
N ARG A 13 -17.26 9.72 -2.01
CA ARG A 13 -16.10 9.07 -1.39
C ARG A 13 -16.54 8.37 -0.10
N ARG A 14 -16.16 7.11 0.08
CA ARG A 14 -16.40 6.29 1.27
C ARG A 14 -15.09 5.66 1.74
N ARG A 15 -15.01 5.32 3.02
CA ARG A 15 -13.93 4.45 3.54
C ARG A 15 -14.19 3.02 3.06
N ASN A 16 -13.13 2.35 2.65
CA ASN A 16 -13.19 0.93 2.33
C ASN A 16 -13.14 0.11 3.63
N PRO A 17 -14.22 -0.59 4.02
CA PRO A 17 -14.26 -1.36 5.27
C PRO A 17 -13.29 -2.55 5.25
N TYR A 18 -12.86 -2.99 4.07
CA TYR A 18 -11.91 -4.08 3.91
C TYR A 18 -10.45 -3.62 3.91
N TYR A 19 -10.18 -2.31 4.05
CA TYR A 19 -8.80 -1.82 4.02
C TYR A 19 -7.92 -2.50 5.07
N GLY A 20 -6.77 -3.02 4.65
CA GLY A 20 -5.85 -3.77 5.50
C GLY A 20 -6.22 -5.25 5.69
N VAL A 21 -7.32 -5.72 5.09
CA VAL A 21 -7.72 -7.13 5.07
C VAL A 21 -7.37 -7.74 3.71
N GLY A 22 -6.54 -8.78 3.72
CA GLY A 22 -6.15 -9.51 2.50
C GLY A 22 -5.46 -8.60 1.48
N LEU A 23 -6.01 -8.53 0.27
CA LEU A 23 -5.45 -7.77 -0.86
C LEU A 23 -6.00 -6.33 -0.98
N ALA A 24 -6.84 -5.88 -0.04
CA ALA A 24 -7.44 -4.56 -0.10
C ALA A 24 -6.45 -3.45 0.34
N VAL A 25 -5.73 -2.89 -0.63
CA VAL A 25 -4.68 -1.88 -0.43
C VAL A 25 -5.16 -0.42 -0.49
N HIS A 26 -6.40 -0.17 -0.91
CA HIS A 26 -6.94 1.18 -1.07
C HIS A 26 -7.85 1.56 0.11
N PRO A 27 -7.53 2.64 0.86
CA PRO A 27 -8.30 3.03 2.04
C PRO A 27 -9.66 3.66 1.71
N TYR A 28 -9.84 4.14 0.48
CA TYR A 28 -11.06 4.82 0.07
C TYR A 28 -11.54 4.37 -1.31
N THR A 29 -12.86 4.42 -1.50
CA THR A 29 -13.54 4.21 -2.79
C THR A 29 -14.41 5.41 -3.14
N ASN A 30 -14.63 5.63 -4.44
CA ASN A 30 -15.74 6.44 -4.92
C ASN A 30 -16.89 5.50 -5.32
N ASN A 31 -18.08 5.78 -4.82
CA ASN A 31 -19.29 5.03 -5.15
C ASN A 31 -20.29 5.96 -5.86
N CYS A 32 -20.85 5.52 -6.98
CA CYS A 32 -21.97 6.17 -7.65
C CYS A 32 -23.28 5.56 -7.15
N LEU A 33 -24.13 6.37 -6.51
CA LEU A 33 -25.41 5.89 -5.96
C LEU A 33 -26.49 5.69 -7.03
N GLU A 34 -26.34 6.31 -8.20
CA GLU A 34 -27.32 6.21 -9.28
C GLU A 34 -27.20 4.92 -10.10
N CYS A 35 -25.97 4.48 -10.39
CA CYS A 35 -25.72 3.33 -11.26
C CYS A 35 -24.89 2.21 -10.63
N GLY A 36 -24.49 2.36 -9.36
CA GLY A 36 -23.71 1.36 -8.63
C GLY A 36 -22.24 1.24 -9.04
N TYR A 37 -21.72 2.14 -9.89
CA TYR A 37 -20.29 2.13 -10.24
C TYR A 37 -19.41 2.40 -9.02
N VAL A 38 -18.34 1.61 -8.85
CA VAL A 38 -17.36 1.76 -7.78
C VAL A 38 -15.95 1.82 -8.38
N GLU A 39 -15.13 2.72 -7.87
CA GLU A 39 -13.70 2.78 -8.18
C GLU A 39 -12.87 2.96 -6.90
N PHE A 40 -11.65 2.41 -6.89
CA PHE A 40 -10.70 2.59 -5.79
C PHE A 40 -9.90 3.88 -6.00
N ILE A 41 -9.74 4.66 -4.93
CA ILE A 41 -8.93 5.87 -4.98
C ILE A 41 -7.47 5.48 -4.79
N ARG A 42 -6.64 5.80 -5.78
CA ARG A 42 -5.19 5.82 -5.61
C ARG A 42 -4.85 7.07 -4.81
N GLU A 43 -4.69 6.94 -3.49
CA GLU A 43 -3.92 7.96 -2.77
C GLU A 43 -2.48 7.85 -3.29
N GLN A 44 -1.93 8.96 -3.79
CA GLN A 44 -0.49 9.03 -3.98
C GLN A 44 0.12 8.77 -2.61
N ALA A 45 0.85 7.67 -2.49
CA ALA A 45 1.67 7.45 -1.31
C ALA A 45 2.62 8.63 -1.22
N SER A 46 2.33 9.59 -0.34
CA SER A 46 3.33 10.53 0.12
C SER A 46 4.38 9.65 0.78
N VAL A 47 5.47 9.40 0.07
CA VAL A 47 6.68 8.83 0.65
C VAL A 47 7.09 9.83 1.71
N VAL A 48 6.64 9.59 2.94
CA VAL A 48 7.21 10.27 4.09
C VAL A 48 8.61 9.70 4.15
N GLU A 49 9.58 10.48 3.66
CA GLU A 49 10.99 10.18 3.81
C GLU A 49 11.30 10.22 5.31
N THR A 50 11.05 9.11 5.98
CA THR A 50 11.60 8.85 7.30
C THR A 50 13.10 8.81 7.11
N LYS A 51 13.77 9.91 7.45
CA LYS A 51 15.20 9.92 7.73
C LYS A 51 15.44 8.88 8.82
N LEU A 52 15.85 7.68 8.40
CA LEU A 52 16.33 6.66 9.30
C LEU A 52 17.54 7.29 10.01
N PRO A 53 17.57 7.42 11.35
CA PRO A 53 18.74 7.96 12.01
C PRO A 53 19.94 7.08 11.64
N ASP A 54 21.08 7.71 11.35
CA ASP A 54 22.37 7.06 11.10
C ASP A 54 22.81 6.26 12.33
N GLY A 55 22.22 5.07 12.50
CA GLY A 55 22.68 4.07 13.44
C GLY A 55 23.99 3.47 12.94
N PRO A 56 24.95 3.14 13.81
CA PRO A 56 26.24 2.64 13.36
C PRO A 56 26.05 1.30 12.64
N ALA A 57 26.33 1.31 11.34
CA ALA A 57 26.36 0.11 10.51
C ALA A 57 27.44 -0.86 11.02
N ARG A 58 27.04 -1.84 11.83
CA ARG A 58 27.78 -3.09 12.05
C ARG A 58 26.96 -4.27 11.59
N HIS A 59 26.73 -4.34 10.28
CA HIS A 59 26.28 -5.58 9.66
C HIS A 59 27.50 -6.45 9.34
N THR A 60 27.88 -7.35 10.24
CA THR A 60 28.50 -8.60 9.80
C THR A 60 27.42 -9.39 9.05
N PRO A 61 27.61 -9.71 7.77
CA PRO A 61 26.64 -10.52 7.04
C PRO A 61 26.51 -11.92 7.67
N TRP A 62 25.27 -12.38 7.85
CA TRP A 62 24.92 -13.68 8.45
C TRP A 62 25.58 -14.88 7.77
N TRP A 63 26.02 -14.75 6.51
CA TRP A 63 26.66 -15.82 5.74
C TRP A 63 28.11 -16.11 6.13
N LYS A 64 28.79 -15.25 6.92
CA LYS A 64 30.17 -15.50 7.37
C LYS A 64 30.31 -16.69 8.34
N GLY A 65 29.21 -17.25 8.86
CA GLY A 65 29.23 -18.38 9.80
C GLY A 65 29.10 -19.77 9.20
N PHE A 66 28.74 -19.91 7.92
CA PHE A 66 28.28 -21.18 7.36
C PHE A 66 29.36 -22.05 6.67
N PHE A 67 30.54 -21.50 6.34
CA PHE A 67 31.62 -22.27 5.70
C PHE A 67 32.62 -22.79 6.74
N LYS A 68 32.20 -23.77 7.54
CA LYS A 68 33.12 -24.73 8.18
C LYS A 68 32.64 -26.14 7.85
N HIS A 69 32.89 -26.57 6.61
CA HIS A 69 32.89 -28.00 6.32
C HIS A 69 34.21 -28.61 6.79
N PRO A 70 34.21 -29.63 7.67
CA PRO A 70 35.39 -30.45 7.87
C PRO A 70 35.66 -31.26 6.59
N LYS A 71 36.93 -31.27 6.18
CA LYS A 71 37.48 -32.05 5.07
C LYS A 71 37.49 -33.55 5.45
N PRO A 72 37.19 -34.49 4.54
CA PRO A 72 37.84 -35.79 4.58
C PRO A 72 39.31 -35.68 4.16
#